data_AF-A0A133UG15-F1
#
_entry.id   AF-A0A133UG15-F1
#
_cell.length_a   1.000
_cell.length_b   1.000
_cell.length_c   1.000
_cell.angle_alpha   90.00
_cell.angle_beta   90.00
_cell.angle_gamma   90.00
#
_symmetry.space_group_name_H-M   'P 1'
#
loop_
_entity.id
_entity.type
_entity.pdbx_description
1 polymer ?
#
loop_
_entity_poly.entity_id
_entity_poly.type
_entity_poly.pdbx_seq_one_letter_code
_entity_poly.pdbx_strand_id
1 'polypeptide(L)'
;MPGLTEAKASRIVRSAIAEEYQAVDLLQTEVAERICEEVLKKIRTGTQTAYGKAKLGIYFPIGSEERISNVQDWVRKTLSLEVGDGIDDMLEGVSPLSPPDRTRIGDRAVVTSDPEKIEEARKAFPEVAVELVENRRELRGVAANHERVILIDEAIPWSSDASERLDHKPGAVDDPVEVVPERVLSFFAENAEAVRNAIDVWKSIDAPPSGLFDGIDDGRIDEVEGLLSRLDPTGDVKGNEETKRVGRALSELDGSIADAEARINEEIESVFGEKEIRIEGTHILDLVKQEGEAKDLIRSELESEFDRAVDEAVGALVSDLELDFEEKDLACDLFPREPKLPVERNEKVENRLRKKLSRKYLRKSLNAKAELARELRGYEEDVRKLVEGVLELDVALAMKRFAEEHGMTLPEFGGREFKIRSGRNLLLEDPEPIDYRAEEATLLTGVNSGGKTTTLDLVAQVYVLAHMARGRKGTIA
;
A
#
# COMPACT_ATOMS: atom_id res chain seq x y z
N MET A 1 -2.68 9.86 15.74
CA MET A 1 -2.07 10.48 16.95
C MET A 1 -1.65 9.40 17.94
N PRO A 2 -0.36 9.19 18.24
CA PRO A 2 0.05 8.26 19.30
C PRO A 2 -0.17 8.90 20.68
N GLY A 3 -0.84 8.21 21.60
CA GLY A 3 -0.99 8.63 23.01
C GLY A 3 -2.40 8.99 23.49
N LEU A 4 -3.42 8.84 22.65
CA LEU A 4 -4.83 8.95 23.06
C LEU A 4 -5.39 7.54 23.35
N THR A 5 -5.94 7.33 24.54
CA THR A 5 -6.72 6.12 24.83
C THR A 5 -8.02 6.15 24.02
N GLU A 6 -8.53 4.99 23.61
CA GLU A 6 -9.76 4.83 22.83
C GLU A 6 -10.96 5.55 23.49
N ALA A 7 -11.05 5.48 24.83
CA ALA A 7 -12.06 6.18 25.61
C ALA A 7 -11.95 7.71 25.51
N LYS A 8 -10.71 8.25 25.51
CA LYS A 8 -10.47 9.70 25.41
C LYS A 8 -10.72 10.21 23.98
N ALA A 9 -10.34 9.43 22.97
CA ALA A 9 -10.65 9.72 21.57
C ALA A 9 -12.16 9.71 21.32
N SER A 10 -12.86 8.69 21.82
CA SER A 10 -14.32 8.59 21.71
C SER A 10 -15.03 9.77 22.36
N ARG A 11 -14.57 10.22 23.54
CA ARG A 11 -15.14 11.39 24.21
C ARG A 11 -14.94 12.69 23.42
N ILE A 12 -13.75 12.90 22.84
CA ILE A 12 -13.47 14.07 22.01
C ILE A 12 -14.39 14.10 20.79
N VAL A 13 -14.54 12.96 20.11
CA VAL A 13 -15.43 12.84 18.94
C VAL A 13 -16.88 13.11 19.34
N ARG A 14 -17.36 12.55 20.45
CA ARG A 14 -18.71 12.81 20.98
C ARG A 14 -18.93 14.29 21.27
N SER A 15 -17.96 14.95 21.92
CA SER A 15 -18.03 16.39 22.21
C SER A 15 -18.05 17.25 20.94
N ALA A 16 -17.24 16.93 19.94
CA ALA A 16 -17.21 17.65 18.67
C ALA A 16 -18.55 17.54 17.92
N ILE A 17 -19.14 16.34 17.87
CA ILE A 17 -20.46 16.13 17.27
C ILE A 17 -21.53 16.89 18.07
N ALA A 18 -21.50 16.82 19.41
CA ALA A 18 -22.47 17.53 20.23
C ALA A 18 -22.40 19.05 20.01
N GLU A 19 -21.20 19.61 19.83
CA GLU A 19 -20.98 21.02 19.52
C GLU A 19 -21.49 21.40 18.12
N GLU A 20 -21.17 20.60 17.10
CA GLU A 20 -21.63 20.80 15.71
C GLU A 20 -23.16 20.94 15.62
N TYR A 21 -23.89 20.13 16.38
CA TYR A 21 -25.35 20.07 16.34
C TYR A 21 -26.04 20.84 17.48
N GLN A 22 -25.30 21.64 18.27
CA GLN A 22 -25.82 22.35 19.44
C GLN A 22 -26.66 21.44 20.36
N ALA A 23 -26.21 20.19 20.49
CA ALA A 23 -27.01 19.15 21.10
C ALA A 23 -27.04 19.30 22.63
N VAL A 24 -28.22 19.07 23.19
CA VAL A 24 -28.38 18.91 24.64
C VAL A 24 -27.83 17.55 25.03
N ASP A 25 -26.97 17.53 26.06
CA ASP A 25 -26.54 16.28 26.67
C ASP A 25 -27.73 15.61 27.37
N LEU A 26 -28.08 14.42 26.87
CA LEU A 26 -29.18 13.61 27.35
C LEU A 26 -28.78 12.63 28.45
N LEU A 27 -27.47 12.41 28.67
CA LEU A 27 -26.94 11.48 29.68
C LEU A 27 -26.63 12.21 31.00
N GLN A 28 -27.61 12.90 31.56
CA GLN A 28 -27.41 13.75 32.76
C GLN A 28 -27.29 12.97 34.09
N THR A 29 -27.32 11.64 34.05
CA THR A 29 -27.27 10.80 35.27
C THR A 29 -26.35 9.60 35.06
N GLU A 30 -25.65 9.19 36.13
CA GLU A 30 -24.80 7.98 36.13
C GLU A 30 -25.56 6.72 35.69
N VAL A 31 -26.86 6.65 35.99
CA VAL A 31 -27.73 5.54 35.58
C VAL A 31 -27.92 5.52 34.07
N ALA A 32 -28.20 6.67 33.45
CA ALA A 32 -28.37 6.78 32.01
C ALA A 32 -27.06 6.49 31.26
N GLU A 33 -25.92 6.99 31.78
CA GLU A 33 -24.59 6.71 31.24
C GLU A 33 -24.29 5.20 31.26
N ARG A 34 -24.45 4.57 32.43
CA ARG A 34 -24.25 3.12 32.60
C ARG A 34 -25.13 2.31 31.66
N ILE A 35 -26.41 2.68 31.53
CA ILE A 35 -27.35 2.00 30.64
C ILE A 35 -26.90 2.12 29.19
N CYS A 36 -26.50 3.32 28.76
CA CYS A 36 -25.98 3.55 27.42
C CYS A 36 -24.76 2.68 27.12
N GLU A 37 -23.80 2.63 28.06
CA GLU A 37 -22.60 1.81 27.93
C GLU A 37 -22.90 0.31 27.83
N GLU A 38 -23.77 -0.22 28.70
CA GLU A 38 -24.12 -1.65 28.69
C GLU A 38 -24.88 -2.05 27.42
N VAL A 39 -25.77 -1.20 26.92
CA VAL A 39 -26.48 -1.44 25.65
C VAL A 39 -25.51 -1.41 24.48
N LEU A 40 -24.64 -0.40 24.38
CA LEU A 40 -23.63 -0.33 23.31
C LEU A 40 -22.67 -1.52 23.36
N LYS A 41 -22.31 -1.98 24.55
CA LYS A 41 -21.46 -3.17 24.74
C LYS A 41 -22.12 -4.42 24.16
N LYS A 42 -23.43 -4.60 24.34
CA LYS A 42 -24.19 -5.71 23.74
C LYS A 42 -24.28 -5.60 22.22
N ILE A 43 -24.44 -4.41 21.66
CA ILE A 43 -24.47 -4.24 20.19
C ILE A 43 -23.08 -4.56 19.58
N ARG A 44 -22.00 -4.15 20.26
CA ARG A 44 -20.61 -4.38 19.81
C ARG A 44 -20.20 -5.84 19.73
N THR A 45 -20.87 -6.75 20.43
CA THR A 45 -20.54 -8.18 20.31
C THR A 45 -20.93 -8.74 18.94
N GLY A 46 -21.81 -8.08 18.20
CA GLY A 46 -22.25 -8.50 16.88
C GLY A 46 -21.39 -8.03 15.70
N THR A 47 -20.39 -7.16 15.93
CA THR A 47 -19.48 -6.67 14.88
C THR A 47 -18.24 -7.55 14.74
N GLN A 48 -17.83 -7.81 13.50
CA GLN A 48 -16.63 -8.59 13.18
C GLN A 48 -15.37 -7.72 13.16
N THR A 49 -15.46 -6.51 12.64
CA THR A 49 -14.29 -5.64 12.44
C THR A 49 -13.94 -4.86 13.70
N ALA A 50 -12.64 -4.55 13.87
CA ALA A 50 -12.19 -3.62 14.91
C ALA A 50 -12.78 -2.21 14.71
N TYR A 51 -12.97 -1.80 13.44
CA TYR A 51 -13.64 -0.57 13.10
C TYR A 51 -15.07 -0.54 13.64
N GLY A 52 -15.86 -1.59 13.40
CA GLY A 52 -17.25 -1.66 13.83
C GLY A 52 -17.40 -1.54 15.35
N LYS A 53 -16.52 -2.24 16.09
CA LYS A 53 -16.41 -2.13 17.55
C LYS A 53 -16.13 -0.71 18.01
N ALA A 54 -15.13 -0.06 17.41
CA ALA A 54 -14.76 1.32 17.71
C ALA A 54 -15.81 2.34 17.24
N LYS A 55 -16.53 2.07 16.16
CA LYS A 55 -17.55 2.95 15.60
C LYS A 55 -18.79 2.96 16.48
N LEU A 56 -19.27 1.81 16.92
CA LEU A 56 -20.29 1.72 17.99
C LEU A 56 -19.76 2.25 19.33
N GLY A 57 -18.43 2.32 19.49
CA GLY A 57 -17.68 3.13 20.46
C GLY A 57 -18.25 4.52 20.66
N ILE A 58 -18.48 5.20 19.55
CA ILE A 58 -18.72 6.65 19.52
C ILE A 58 -20.20 7.03 19.39
N TYR A 59 -21.13 6.06 19.35
CA TYR A 59 -22.56 6.36 19.37
C TYR A 59 -22.94 6.96 20.73
N PHE A 60 -23.84 7.93 20.70
CA PHE A 60 -24.34 8.60 21.90
C PHE A 60 -25.72 9.20 21.63
N PRO A 61 -26.58 9.32 22.65
CA PRO A 61 -27.89 9.91 22.49
C PRO A 61 -27.80 11.42 22.29
N ILE A 62 -28.56 11.96 21.34
CA ILE A 62 -28.57 13.37 20.97
C ILE A 62 -30.00 13.93 20.95
N GLY A 63 -30.19 15.17 21.42
CA GLY A 63 -31.50 15.84 21.41
C GLY A 63 -31.87 16.51 20.08
N SER A 64 -31.33 16.07 18.95
CA SER A 64 -31.55 16.69 17.63
C SER A 64 -32.53 15.85 16.80
N GLU A 65 -33.71 16.41 16.51
CA GLU A 65 -34.75 15.75 15.70
C GLU A 65 -34.23 15.35 14.31
N GLU A 66 -33.48 16.24 13.65
CA GLU A 66 -32.88 15.97 12.35
C GLU A 66 -31.95 14.75 12.42
N ARG A 67 -31.15 14.64 13.47
CA ARG A 67 -30.19 13.54 13.60
C ARG A 67 -30.88 12.22 13.92
N ILE A 68 -31.86 12.25 14.80
CA ILE A 68 -32.69 11.10 15.13
C ILE A 68 -33.39 10.59 13.87
N SER A 69 -34.01 11.47 13.07
CA SER A 69 -34.66 11.09 11.82
C SER A 69 -33.68 10.44 10.84
N ASN A 70 -32.48 11.03 10.65
CA ASN A 70 -31.44 10.46 9.78
C ASN A 70 -30.99 9.06 10.23
N VAL A 71 -30.88 8.83 11.55
CA VAL A 71 -30.50 7.54 12.11
C VAL A 71 -31.64 6.54 11.94
N GLN A 72 -32.89 6.93 12.20
CA GLN A 72 -34.05 6.08 11.97
C GLN A 72 -34.18 5.65 10.51
N ASP A 73 -33.93 6.56 9.56
CA ASP A 73 -33.94 6.24 8.13
C ASP A 73 -32.83 5.25 7.76
N TRP A 74 -31.62 5.44 8.31
CA TRP A 74 -30.52 4.50 8.12
C TRP A 74 -30.83 3.14 8.75
N VAL A 75 -31.33 3.07 10.00
CA VAL A 75 -31.73 1.81 10.65
C VAL A 75 -32.83 1.12 9.85
N ARG A 76 -33.82 1.85 9.33
CA ARG A 76 -34.88 1.27 8.49
C ARG A 76 -34.31 0.57 7.25
N LYS A 77 -33.34 1.21 6.58
CA LYS A 77 -32.63 0.63 5.43
C LYS A 77 -31.79 -0.58 5.85
N THR A 78 -31.12 -0.48 7.00
CA THR A 78 -30.31 -1.57 7.58
C THR A 78 -31.16 -2.80 7.89
N LEU A 79 -32.37 -2.64 8.41
CA LEU A 79 -33.27 -3.76 8.70
C LEU A 79 -33.76 -4.48 7.44
N SER A 80 -33.83 -3.79 6.30
CA SER A 80 -34.20 -4.39 5.00
C SER A 80 -33.02 -5.02 4.23
N LEU A 81 -31.82 -5.05 4.81
CA LEU A 81 -30.64 -5.63 4.16
C LEU A 81 -30.80 -7.14 3.98
N GLU A 82 -30.44 -7.66 2.81
CA GLU A 82 -30.24 -9.09 2.59
C GLU A 82 -28.77 -9.30 2.18
N VAL A 83 -28.13 -10.26 2.83
CA VAL A 83 -26.72 -10.60 2.60
C VAL A 83 -26.59 -12.12 2.54
N GLY A 84 -25.66 -12.61 1.72
CA GLY A 84 -25.39 -14.03 1.59
C GLY A 84 -24.79 -14.67 2.84
N ASP A 85 -24.87 -16.00 2.92
CA ASP A 85 -24.22 -16.78 3.96
C ASP A 85 -22.68 -16.61 3.89
N GLY A 86 -22.01 -16.54 5.04
CA GLY A 86 -20.54 -16.45 5.13
C GLY A 86 -19.96 -15.03 5.10
N ILE A 87 -20.80 -13.98 5.05
CA ILE A 87 -20.32 -12.59 5.05
C ILE A 87 -19.53 -12.22 6.32
N ASP A 88 -19.80 -12.89 7.44
CA ASP A 88 -19.08 -12.68 8.70
C ASP A 88 -17.60 -13.03 8.58
N ASP A 89 -17.30 -14.20 8.00
CA ASP A 89 -15.94 -14.67 7.82
C ASP A 89 -15.17 -13.74 6.86
N MET A 90 -15.85 -13.20 5.84
CA MET A 90 -15.27 -12.22 4.92
C MET A 90 -14.96 -10.88 5.61
N LEU A 91 -15.84 -10.42 6.51
CA LEU A 91 -15.67 -9.16 7.23
C LEU A 91 -14.51 -9.21 8.24
N GLU A 92 -14.18 -10.36 8.83
CA GLU A 92 -13.05 -10.48 9.76
C GLU A 92 -11.72 -10.03 9.13
N GLY A 93 -11.55 -10.21 7.81
CA GLY A 93 -10.36 -9.80 7.07
C GLY A 93 -10.31 -8.30 6.71
N VAL A 94 -11.39 -7.55 6.89
CA VAL A 94 -11.46 -6.15 6.44
C VAL A 94 -10.92 -5.21 7.52
N SER A 95 -9.97 -4.37 7.12
CA SER A 95 -9.34 -3.38 8.01
C SER A 95 -9.35 -1.97 7.40
N PRO A 96 -9.29 -0.91 8.23
CA PRO A 96 -9.14 0.45 7.74
C PRO A 96 -7.86 0.65 6.95
N LEU A 97 -7.93 1.48 5.90
CA LEU A 97 -6.77 1.82 5.09
C LEU A 97 -5.73 2.59 5.92
N SER A 98 -4.48 2.18 5.76
CA SER A 98 -3.31 2.86 6.33
C SER A 98 -2.84 3.98 5.40
N PRO A 99 -2.37 5.12 5.96
CA PRO A 99 -1.72 6.15 5.16
C PRO A 99 -0.40 5.61 4.59
N PRO A 100 0.04 6.10 3.41
CA PRO A 100 1.26 5.62 2.79
C PRO A 100 2.49 5.84 3.68
N ASP A 101 3.36 4.84 3.80
CA ASP A 101 4.66 5.03 4.44
C ASP A 101 5.56 5.94 3.60
N ARG A 102 6.09 6.98 4.26
CA ARG A 102 7.04 7.91 3.66
C ARG A 102 8.47 7.39 3.81
N THR A 103 8.81 6.39 3.01
CA THR A 103 10.18 5.87 2.95
C THR A 103 11.07 6.84 2.17
N ARG A 104 12.26 7.15 2.69
CA ARG A 104 13.24 7.95 1.94
C ARG A 104 13.80 7.15 0.78
N ILE A 105 13.92 7.82 -0.36
CA ILE A 105 14.44 7.27 -1.60
C ILE A 105 15.80 7.92 -1.88
N GLY A 106 16.87 7.12 -1.81
CA GLY A 106 18.24 7.58 -1.94
C GLY A 106 18.84 7.48 -3.35
N ASP A 107 18.15 6.85 -4.30
CA ASP A 107 18.67 6.62 -5.66
C ASP A 107 18.55 7.85 -6.57
N ARG A 108 17.70 8.83 -6.21
CA ARG A 108 17.37 9.99 -7.03
C ARG A 108 17.39 11.30 -6.23
N ALA A 109 17.76 12.37 -6.93
CA ALA A 109 17.66 13.74 -6.42
C ALA A 109 16.89 14.62 -7.39
N VAL A 110 16.09 15.53 -6.84
CA VAL A 110 15.43 16.62 -7.56
C VAL A 110 16.28 17.87 -7.42
N VAL A 111 16.54 18.54 -8.53
CA VAL A 111 17.36 19.75 -8.57
C VAL A 111 16.63 20.90 -9.25
N THR A 112 16.82 22.09 -8.72
CA THR A 112 16.32 23.36 -9.25
C THR A 112 17.44 24.40 -9.17
N SER A 113 17.49 25.33 -10.11
CA SER A 113 18.30 26.55 -10.04
C SER A 113 17.50 27.76 -9.56
N ASP A 114 16.18 27.61 -9.45
CA ASP A 114 15.25 28.62 -8.97
C ASP A 114 15.04 28.50 -7.44
N PRO A 115 15.48 29.50 -6.65
CA PRO A 115 15.29 29.53 -5.20
C PRO A 115 13.82 29.63 -4.77
N GLU A 116 12.92 30.09 -5.64
CA GLU A 116 11.49 30.19 -5.31
C GLU A 116 10.81 28.81 -5.41
N LYS A 117 11.26 27.95 -6.34
CA LYS A 117 10.71 26.60 -6.56
C LYS A 117 11.17 25.56 -5.55
N ILE A 118 12.28 25.78 -4.84
CA ILE A 118 12.85 24.74 -3.97
C ILE A 118 11.91 24.31 -2.84
N GLU A 119 11.20 25.26 -2.23
CA GLU A 119 10.27 24.95 -1.14
C GLU A 119 9.00 24.25 -1.64
N GLU A 120 8.56 24.56 -2.85
CA GLU A 120 7.47 23.85 -3.52
C GLU A 120 7.89 22.41 -3.85
N ALA A 121 9.08 22.24 -4.43
CA ALA A 121 9.65 20.92 -4.73
C ALA A 121 9.86 20.08 -3.46
N ARG A 122 10.33 20.66 -2.35
CA ARG A 122 10.46 19.95 -1.06
C ARG A 122 9.12 19.46 -0.52
N LYS A 123 8.05 20.22 -0.72
CA LYS A 123 6.68 19.81 -0.34
C LYS A 123 6.15 18.74 -1.28
N ALA A 124 6.43 18.85 -2.57
CA ALA A 124 6.00 17.88 -3.58
C ALA A 124 6.74 16.54 -3.47
N PHE A 125 8.00 16.55 -3.02
CA PHE A 125 8.87 15.37 -2.96
C PHE A 125 9.59 15.21 -1.60
N PRO A 126 8.85 15.01 -0.48
CA PRO A 126 9.47 14.77 0.82
C PRO A 126 10.30 13.47 0.89
N GLU A 127 10.12 12.55 -0.05
CA GLU A 127 10.79 11.25 -0.09
C GLU A 127 12.21 11.31 -0.68
N VAL A 128 12.52 12.31 -1.50
CA VAL A 128 13.79 12.41 -2.24
C VAL A 128 14.60 13.63 -1.80
N ALA A 129 15.91 13.63 -2.08
CA ALA A 129 16.73 14.82 -1.87
C ALA A 129 16.30 15.93 -2.85
N VAL A 130 16.09 17.15 -2.34
CA VAL A 130 15.80 18.34 -3.15
C VAL A 130 16.87 19.40 -2.92
N GLU A 131 17.64 19.70 -3.96
CA GLU A 131 18.83 20.56 -3.89
C GLU A 131 18.75 21.77 -4.84
N LEU A 132 19.27 22.92 -4.38
CA LEU A 132 19.49 24.11 -5.21
C LEU A 132 20.85 23.96 -5.90
N VAL A 133 20.89 24.16 -7.21
CA VAL A 133 22.13 24.09 -8.01
C VAL A 133 22.28 25.36 -8.84
N GLU A 134 23.37 26.09 -8.64
CA GLU A 134 23.63 27.37 -9.30
C GLU A 134 24.59 27.21 -10.50
N ASN A 135 25.37 26.12 -10.52
CA ASN A 135 26.37 25.88 -11.54
C ASN A 135 26.60 24.40 -11.87
N ARG A 136 27.31 24.16 -12.98
CA ARG A 136 27.64 22.82 -13.48
C ARG A 136 28.46 21.96 -12.50
N ARG A 137 29.26 22.56 -11.61
CA ARG A 137 30.07 21.79 -10.63
C ARG A 137 29.18 21.19 -9.55
N GLU A 138 28.21 21.96 -9.05
CA GLU A 138 27.23 21.50 -8.08
C GLU A 138 26.37 20.37 -8.64
N LEU A 139 25.83 20.54 -9.86
CA LEU A 139 25.05 19.47 -10.49
C LEU A 139 25.83 18.18 -10.69
N ARG A 140 27.13 18.27 -11.06
CA ARG A 140 28.01 17.10 -11.13
C ARG A 140 28.21 16.45 -9.76
N GLY A 141 28.28 17.24 -8.70
CA GLY A 141 28.35 16.74 -7.32
C GLY A 141 27.11 15.91 -6.96
N VAL A 142 25.91 16.44 -7.23
CA VAL A 142 24.65 15.72 -7.00
C VAL A 142 24.59 14.43 -7.83
N ALA A 143 24.94 14.51 -9.12
CA ALA A 143 24.93 13.37 -10.03
C ALA A 143 25.99 12.30 -9.72
N ALA A 144 26.99 12.60 -8.89
CA ALA A 144 27.98 11.62 -8.43
C ALA A 144 27.40 10.74 -7.31
N ASN A 145 26.54 11.30 -6.45
CA ASN A 145 25.97 10.63 -5.28
C ASN A 145 24.65 9.91 -5.56
N HIS A 146 24.00 10.21 -6.69
CA HIS A 146 22.70 9.65 -7.06
C HIS A 146 22.81 8.94 -8.42
N GLU A 147 21.98 7.92 -8.63
CA GLU A 147 21.89 7.23 -9.92
C GLU A 147 21.09 8.04 -10.94
N ARG A 148 20.16 8.87 -10.46
CA ARG A 148 19.29 9.72 -11.28
C ARG A 148 19.19 11.13 -10.70
N VAL A 149 19.25 12.15 -11.56
CA VAL A 149 19.03 13.55 -11.17
C VAL A 149 17.93 14.14 -12.04
N ILE A 150 16.91 14.73 -11.42
CA ILE A 150 15.72 15.23 -12.09
C ILE A 150 15.71 16.75 -11.99
N LEU A 151 15.82 17.41 -13.14
CA LEU A 151 15.77 18.86 -13.26
C LEU A 151 14.33 19.32 -13.49
N ILE A 152 13.83 20.18 -12.60
CA ILE A 152 12.45 20.71 -12.63
C ILE A 152 12.33 22.13 -13.20
N ASP A 153 13.43 22.74 -13.62
CA ASP A 153 13.39 24.01 -14.33
C ASP A 153 13.00 23.81 -15.79
N GLU A 154 12.50 24.85 -16.45
CA GLU A 154 12.18 24.81 -17.88
C GLU A 154 13.42 24.70 -18.77
N ALA A 155 14.53 25.29 -18.34
CA ALA A 155 15.83 25.17 -18.96
C ALA A 155 16.90 25.71 -18.01
N ILE A 156 18.08 25.08 -18.03
CA ILE A 156 19.29 25.64 -17.42
C ILE A 156 20.39 25.74 -18.48
N PRO A 157 21.17 26.83 -18.54
CA PRO A 157 22.20 27.03 -19.57
C PRO A 157 23.28 25.94 -19.69
N TRP A 158 23.49 25.15 -18.64
CA TRP A 158 24.58 24.17 -18.54
C TRP A 158 24.07 22.73 -18.38
N SER A 159 22.80 22.46 -18.71
CA SER A 159 22.19 21.13 -18.65
C SER A 159 22.63 20.20 -19.79
N SER A 160 22.95 20.74 -20.98
CA SER A 160 23.25 19.97 -22.20
C SER A 160 24.46 19.04 -22.08
N ASP A 161 25.38 19.37 -21.16
CA ASP A 161 26.64 18.65 -21.00
C ASP A 161 26.79 18.03 -19.59
N ALA A 162 25.72 18.01 -18.81
CA ALA A 162 25.85 17.84 -17.36
C ALA A 162 26.07 16.39 -16.95
N SER A 163 25.30 15.44 -17.48
CA SER A 163 25.41 14.01 -17.15
C SER A 163 24.42 13.18 -17.97
N GLU A 164 24.79 11.95 -18.33
CA GLU A 164 23.84 10.92 -18.82
C GLU A 164 22.73 10.58 -17.80
N ARG A 165 22.91 10.99 -16.53
CA ARG A 165 21.98 10.76 -15.41
C ARG A 165 20.95 11.87 -15.23
N LEU A 166 21.02 12.94 -16.03
CA LEU A 166 20.12 14.09 -15.90
C LEU A 166 18.85 13.86 -16.73
N ASP A 167 17.70 13.87 -16.08
CA ASP A 167 16.39 13.88 -16.72
C ASP A 167 15.71 15.24 -16.54
N HIS A 168 15.18 15.77 -17.64
CA HIS A 168 14.53 17.07 -17.65
C HIS A 168 13.01 16.91 -17.55
N LYS A 169 12.42 17.35 -16.44
CA LYS A 169 10.98 17.25 -16.15
C LYS A 169 10.44 18.54 -15.50
N PRO A 170 10.23 19.62 -16.27
CA PRO A 170 9.76 20.90 -15.73
C PRO A 170 8.38 20.84 -15.05
N GLY A 171 7.49 19.94 -15.50
CA GLY A 171 6.16 19.73 -14.89
C GLY A 171 6.13 18.69 -13.77
N ALA A 172 7.28 18.26 -13.25
CA ALA A 172 7.33 17.21 -12.23
C ALA A 172 6.61 17.58 -10.93
N VAL A 173 6.62 18.86 -10.57
CA VAL A 173 5.96 19.36 -9.34
C VAL A 173 4.45 19.20 -9.44
N ASP A 174 3.88 19.43 -10.63
CA ASP A 174 2.45 19.29 -10.91
C ASP A 174 2.01 17.82 -11.02
N ASP A 175 2.89 16.93 -11.50
CA ASP A 175 2.65 15.49 -11.52
C ASP A 175 3.75 14.70 -10.79
N PRO A 176 3.69 14.61 -9.44
CA PRO A 176 4.71 13.94 -8.67
C PRO A 176 4.88 12.44 -8.95
N VAL A 177 3.87 11.80 -9.56
CA VAL A 177 3.90 10.37 -9.90
C VAL A 177 5.01 10.05 -10.90
N GLU A 178 5.44 11.02 -11.70
CA GLU A 178 6.55 10.88 -12.64
C GLU A 178 7.93 10.81 -11.98
N VAL A 179 8.03 11.23 -10.71
CA VAL A 179 9.27 11.29 -9.93
C VAL A 179 9.24 10.29 -8.78
N VAL A 180 8.11 10.17 -8.09
CA VAL A 180 7.91 9.30 -6.93
C VAL A 180 6.63 8.47 -7.10
N PRO A 181 6.57 7.58 -8.11
CA PRO A 181 5.43 6.68 -8.26
C PRO A 181 5.27 5.74 -7.05
N GLU A 182 6.37 5.47 -6.34
CA GLU A 182 6.38 4.65 -5.12
C GLU A 182 5.39 5.15 -4.07
N ARG A 183 5.09 6.45 -4.01
CA ARG A 183 4.10 7.00 -3.05
C ARG A 183 2.71 6.42 -3.28
N VAL A 184 2.30 6.31 -4.54
CA VAL A 184 0.99 5.74 -4.89
C VAL A 184 1.05 4.22 -4.73
N LEU A 185 2.12 3.59 -5.23
CA LEU A 185 2.25 2.14 -5.17
C LEU A 185 2.35 1.62 -3.74
N SER A 186 3.04 2.32 -2.84
CA SER A 186 3.15 1.91 -1.42
C SER A 186 1.78 1.94 -0.74
N PHE A 187 0.98 2.98 -0.97
CA PHE A 187 -0.40 3.03 -0.49
C PHE A 187 -1.20 1.79 -0.92
N PHE A 188 -1.18 1.45 -2.22
CA PHE A 188 -1.93 0.29 -2.70
C PHE A 188 -1.31 -1.04 -2.26
N ALA A 189 0.02 -1.14 -2.14
CA ALA A 189 0.70 -2.36 -1.71
C ALA A 189 0.45 -2.67 -0.23
N GLU A 190 0.60 -1.67 0.65
CA GLU A 190 0.33 -1.77 2.09
C GLU A 190 -1.12 -2.13 2.37
N ASN A 191 -2.04 -1.62 1.56
CA ASN A 191 -3.48 -1.84 1.74
C ASN A 191 -4.04 -2.97 0.87
N ALA A 192 -3.22 -3.66 0.07
CA ALA A 192 -3.70 -4.57 -0.97
C ALA A 192 -4.61 -5.68 -0.43
N GLU A 193 -4.31 -6.21 0.75
CA GLU A 193 -5.12 -7.24 1.40
C GLU A 193 -6.48 -6.69 1.86
N ALA A 194 -6.48 -5.54 2.55
CA ALA A 194 -7.71 -4.89 2.99
C ALA A 194 -8.64 -4.54 1.82
N VAL A 195 -8.06 -4.08 0.70
CA VAL A 195 -8.82 -3.76 -0.51
C VAL A 195 -9.39 -5.02 -1.14
N ARG A 196 -8.61 -6.11 -1.29
CA ARG A 196 -9.11 -7.37 -1.84
C ARG A 196 -10.25 -7.95 -1.00
N ASN A 197 -10.10 -7.96 0.33
CA ASN A 197 -11.16 -8.43 1.23
C ASN A 197 -12.43 -7.58 1.10
N ALA A 198 -12.30 -6.26 0.92
CA ALA A 198 -13.45 -5.40 0.67
C ALA A 198 -14.10 -5.64 -0.71
N ILE A 199 -13.31 -5.95 -1.74
CA ILE A 199 -13.82 -6.35 -3.07
C ILE A 199 -14.59 -7.67 -2.97
N ASP A 200 -14.08 -8.64 -2.22
CA ASP A 200 -14.76 -9.93 -2.01
C ASP A 200 -16.11 -9.75 -1.32
N VAL A 201 -16.16 -8.93 -0.26
CA VAL A 201 -17.42 -8.57 0.40
C VAL A 201 -18.35 -7.86 -0.59
N TRP A 202 -17.86 -6.88 -1.35
CA TRP A 202 -18.65 -6.16 -2.35
C TRP A 202 -19.29 -7.10 -3.38
N LYS A 203 -18.51 -8.03 -3.93
CA LYS A 203 -18.98 -9.02 -4.91
C LYS A 203 -19.96 -10.04 -4.34
N SER A 204 -19.97 -10.23 -3.02
CA SER A 204 -20.94 -11.11 -2.32
C SER A 204 -22.31 -10.48 -2.12
N ILE A 205 -22.47 -9.19 -2.42
CA ILE A 205 -23.70 -8.44 -2.18
C ILE A 205 -24.47 -8.27 -3.51
N ASP A 206 -25.59 -8.97 -3.66
CA ASP A 206 -26.43 -8.91 -4.87
C ASP A 206 -27.08 -7.53 -5.09
N ALA A 207 -27.47 -6.86 -4.00
CA ALA A 207 -28.12 -5.56 -4.02
C ALA A 207 -27.50 -4.65 -2.96
N PRO A 208 -26.57 -3.75 -3.36
CA PRO A 208 -25.87 -2.91 -2.40
C PRO A 208 -26.86 -1.98 -1.71
N PRO A 209 -26.81 -1.87 -0.37
CA PRO A 209 -27.68 -0.96 0.34
C PRO A 209 -27.54 0.49 -0.09
N SER A 210 -28.70 1.12 -0.35
CA SER A 210 -28.75 2.57 -0.60
C SER A 210 -28.10 3.35 0.55
N GLY A 211 -27.12 4.22 0.24
CA GLY A 211 -26.42 5.04 1.23
C GLY A 211 -25.11 4.48 1.76
N LEU A 212 -24.81 3.18 1.58
CA LEU A 212 -23.56 2.56 2.06
C LEU A 212 -22.47 2.58 0.99
N PHE A 213 -22.84 2.38 -0.27
CA PHE A 213 -21.92 2.27 -1.40
C PHE A 213 -22.20 3.30 -2.51
N ASP A 214 -22.75 4.46 -2.12
CA ASP A 214 -23.11 5.52 -3.06
C ASP A 214 -21.88 6.01 -3.85
N GLY A 215 -21.97 5.95 -5.18
CA GLY A 215 -20.92 6.41 -6.08
C GLY A 215 -19.81 5.38 -6.34
N ILE A 216 -20.02 4.11 -5.96
CA ILE A 216 -19.18 2.99 -6.38
C ILE A 216 -19.72 2.42 -7.69
N ASP A 217 -18.81 2.11 -8.61
CA ASP A 217 -19.10 1.51 -9.91
C ASP A 217 -18.38 0.16 -10.04
N ASP A 218 -19.12 -0.89 -10.38
CA ASP A 218 -18.58 -2.27 -10.47
C ASP A 218 -17.40 -2.37 -11.44
N GLY A 219 -17.50 -1.71 -12.60
CA GLY A 219 -16.43 -1.73 -13.61
C GLY A 219 -15.14 -1.13 -13.08
N ARG A 220 -15.22 -0.05 -12.30
CA ARG A 220 -14.05 0.55 -11.63
C ARG A 220 -13.44 -0.38 -10.58
N ILE A 221 -14.26 -1.14 -9.85
CA ILE A 221 -13.76 -2.09 -8.84
C ILE A 221 -13.04 -3.26 -9.51
N ASP A 222 -13.57 -3.79 -10.61
CA ASP A 222 -12.91 -4.83 -11.40
C ASP A 222 -11.57 -4.34 -11.99
N GLU A 223 -11.50 -3.08 -12.45
CA GLU A 223 -10.25 -2.46 -12.89
C GLU A 223 -9.22 -2.38 -11.77
N VAL A 224 -9.61 -1.95 -10.56
CA VAL A 224 -8.73 -1.91 -9.39
C VAL A 224 -8.18 -3.30 -9.07
N GLU A 225 -9.03 -4.32 -9.05
CA GLU A 225 -8.60 -5.71 -8.80
C GLU A 225 -7.55 -6.17 -9.84
N GLY A 226 -7.79 -5.87 -11.12
CA GLY A 226 -6.86 -6.14 -12.21
C GLY A 226 -5.51 -5.44 -12.01
N LEU A 227 -5.51 -4.17 -11.62
CA LEU A 227 -4.28 -3.40 -11.35
C LEU A 227 -3.54 -3.92 -10.11
N LEU A 228 -4.25 -4.27 -9.04
CA LEU A 228 -3.68 -4.85 -7.82
C LEU A 228 -3.04 -6.23 -8.06
N SER A 229 -3.47 -6.97 -9.09
CA SER A 229 -2.82 -8.23 -9.47
C SER A 229 -1.41 -8.03 -10.04
N ARG A 230 -1.16 -6.88 -10.67
CA ARG A 230 0.14 -6.45 -11.22
C ARG A 230 1.07 -5.89 -10.14
N LEU A 231 0.58 -5.62 -8.93
CA LEU A 231 1.37 -5.11 -7.82
C LEU A 231 1.85 -6.26 -6.92
N ASP A 232 3.08 -6.18 -6.45
CA ASP A 232 3.58 -7.06 -5.39
C ASP A 232 3.52 -6.40 -4.00
N PRO A 233 3.71 -7.19 -2.91
CA PRO A 233 3.64 -6.65 -1.56
C PRO A 233 4.70 -5.58 -1.23
N THR A 234 5.76 -5.46 -2.04
CA THR A 234 6.82 -4.46 -1.85
C THR A 234 6.56 -3.17 -2.62
N GLY A 235 5.49 -3.11 -3.42
CA GLY A 235 5.18 -1.98 -4.30
C GLY A 235 5.91 -2.04 -5.66
N ASP A 236 6.50 -3.18 -6.00
CA ASP A 236 7.13 -3.43 -7.29
C ASP A 236 6.10 -3.99 -8.30
N VAL A 237 6.38 -3.79 -9.60
CA VAL A 237 5.47 -4.12 -10.69
C VAL A 237 5.77 -5.50 -11.26
N LYS A 238 4.79 -6.40 -11.18
CA LYS A 238 4.80 -7.71 -11.81
C LYS A 238 4.55 -7.58 -13.32
N GLY A 239 5.18 -8.48 -14.08
CA GLY A 239 4.83 -8.70 -15.49
C GLY A 239 5.55 -7.82 -16.52
N ASN A 240 6.49 -6.95 -16.12
CA ASN A 240 7.34 -6.26 -17.10
C ASN A 240 8.50 -7.16 -17.53
N GLU A 241 8.35 -7.87 -18.65
CA GLU A 241 9.31 -8.86 -19.14
C GLU A 241 10.72 -8.30 -19.34
N GLU A 242 10.86 -7.07 -19.84
CA GLU A 242 12.17 -6.44 -20.00
C GLU A 242 12.81 -6.09 -18.65
N THR A 243 12.02 -5.64 -17.66
CA THR A 243 12.54 -5.38 -16.30
C THR A 243 12.99 -6.67 -15.64
N LYS A 244 12.23 -7.77 -15.81
CA LYS A 244 12.62 -9.10 -15.34
C LYS A 244 13.89 -9.60 -16.03
N ARG A 245 14.01 -9.44 -17.35
CA ARG A 245 15.21 -9.83 -18.12
C ARG A 245 16.45 -9.13 -17.59
N VAL A 246 16.43 -7.79 -17.50
CA VAL A 246 17.60 -7.02 -17.01
C VAL A 246 17.88 -7.32 -15.54
N GLY A 247 16.84 -7.50 -14.71
CA GLY A 247 16.99 -7.89 -13.31
C GLY A 247 17.67 -9.24 -13.14
N ARG A 248 17.26 -10.25 -13.93
CA ARG A 248 17.89 -11.57 -13.98
C ARG A 248 19.35 -11.47 -14.44
N ALA A 249 19.58 -10.74 -15.54
CA ALA A 249 20.91 -10.51 -16.07
C ALA A 249 21.86 -9.89 -15.02
N LEU A 250 21.36 -8.97 -14.18
CA LEU A 250 22.13 -8.39 -13.07
C LEU A 250 22.44 -9.38 -11.95
N SER A 251 21.46 -10.19 -11.55
CA SER A 251 21.64 -11.17 -10.46
C SER A 251 22.56 -12.31 -10.86
N GLU A 252 22.56 -12.69 -12.14
CA GLU A 252 23.33 -13.83 -12.67
C GLU A 252 24.69 -13.40 -13.25
N LEU A 253 24.92 -12.10 -13.49
CA LEU A 253 26.12 -11.57 -14.14
C LEU A 253 27.42 -12.15 -13.58
N ASP A 254 27.57 -12.14 -12.26
CA ASP A 254 28.80 -12.54 -11.59
C ASP A 254 29.08 -14.04 -11.78
N GLY A 255 28.01 -14.86 -11.71
CA GLY A 255 28.08 -16.30 -11.96
C GLY A 255 28.41 -16.60 -13.42
N SER A 256 27.69 -15.99 -14.37
CA SER A 256 27.93 -16.21 -15.80
C SER A 256 29.31 -15.76 -16.25
N ILE A 257 29.86 -14.67 -15.67
CA ILE A 257 31.23 -14.25 -15.93
C ILE A 257 32.24 -15.27 -15.40
N ALA A 258 32.04 -15.79 -14.18
CA ALA A 258 32.91 -16.81 -13.61
C ALA A 258 32.89 -18.11 -14.42
N ASP A 259 31.70 -18.53 -14.88
CA ASP A 259 31.53 -19.71 -15.72
C ASP A 259 32.21 -19.54 -17.08
N ALA A 260 32.09 -18.35 -17.69
CA ALA A 260 32.78 -18.03 -18.94
C ALA A 260 34.31 -18.04 -18.75
N GLU A 261 34.81 -17.47 -17.65
CA GLU A 261 36.23 -17.47 -17.30
C GLU A 261 36.78 -18.89 -17.11
N ALA A 262 36.05 -19.75 -16.40
CA ALA A 262 36.40 -21.15 -16.21
C ALA A 262 36.43 -21.91 -17.53
N ARG A 263 35.40 -21.75 -18.37
CA ARG A 263 35.28 -22.42 -19.67
C ARG A 263 36.40 -22.05 -20.63
N ILE A 264 36.80 -20.78 -20.68
CA ILE A 264 37.93 -20.33 -21.50
C ILE A 264 39.21 -21.03 -21.06
N ASN A 265 39.48 -21.04 -19.75
CA ASN A 265 40.70 -21.64 -19.22
C ASN A 265 40.72 -23.18 -19.42
N GLU A 266 39.60 -23.88 -19.22
CA GLU A 266 39.47 -25.32 -19.47
C GLU A 266 39.69 -25.68 -20.94
N GLU A 267 39.08 -24.94 -21.88
CA GLU A 267 39.27 -25.19 -23.32
C GLU A 267 40.72 -24.97 -23.73
N ILE A 268 41.37 -23.92 -23.21
CA ILE A 268 42.79 -23.66 -23.48
C ILE A 268 43.65 -24.79 -22.91
N GLU A 269 43.44 -25.20 -21.66
CA GLU A 269 44.15 -26.33 -21.04
C GLU A 269 43.96 -27.63 -21.86
N SER A 270 42.75 -27.89 -22.36
CA SER A 270 42.46 -29.03 -23.23
C SER A 270 43.30 -29.00 -24.51
N VAL A 271 43.33 -27.85 -25.20
CA VAL A 271 44.13 -27.66 -26.43
C VAL A 271 45.63 -27.89 -26.15
N PHE A 272 46.14 -27.46 -24.99
CA PHE A 272 47.51 -27.76 -24.57
C PHE A 272 47.75 -29.26 -24.33
N GLY A 273 46.77 -29.98 -23.76
CA GLY A 273 46.82 -31.42 -23.53
C GLY A 273 46.79 -32.25 -24.81
N GLU A 274 45.98 -31.85 -25.80
CA GLU A 274 45.80 -32.59 -27.06
C GLU A 274 46.94 -32.40 -28.07
N LYS A 275 47.56 -31.21 -28.12
CA LYS A 275 48.66 -30.92 -29.08
C LYS A 275 50.01 -31.57 -28.74
N GLU A 276 50.07 -32.47 -27.75
CA GLU A 276 51.28 -33.20 -27.33
C GLU A 276 52.52 -32.31 -27.15
N ILE A 277 52.36 -31.13 -26.56
CA ILE A 277 53.49 -30.36 -26.02
C ILE A 277 53.93 -31.09 -24.74
N ARG A 278 54.81 -32.10 -24.87
CA ARG A 278 55.44 -32.79 -23.74
C ARG A 278 56.39 -31.85 -23.02
N ILE A 279 55.84 -31.02 -22.15
CA ILE A 279 56.60 -30.23 -21.19
C ILE A 279 56.04 -30.64 -19.83
N GLU A 280 56.89 -31.32 -19.05
CA GLU A 280 56.55 -31.81 -17.71
C GLU A 280 55.86 -30.68 -16.92
N GLY A 281 54.74 -30.98 -16.27
CA GLY A 281 53.77 -30.02 -15.69
C GLY A 281 54.31 -29.04 -14.65
N THR A 282 55.61 -29.02 -14.38
CA THR A 282 56.31 -28.01 -13.58
C THR A 282 56.97 -26.91 -14.42
N HIS A 283 57.08 -27.05 -15.76
CA HIS A 283 57.86 -26.15 -16.62
C HIS A 283 57.04 -25.20 -17.52
N ILE A 284 55.70 -25.29 -17.56
CA ILE A 284 54.84 -24.41 -18.36
C ILE A 284 54.92 -22.95 -17.86
N LEU A 285 54.94 -22.76 -16.53
CA LEU A 285 55.07 -21.44 -15.90
C LEU A 285 56.46 -20.82 -16.09
N ASP A 286 57.50 -21.64 -16.30
CA ASP A 286 58.88 -21.19 -16.45
C ASP A 286 59.24 -20.83 -17.91
N LEU A 287 58.56 -21.43 -18.89
CA LEU A 287 58.71 -21.08 -20.32
C LEU A 287 57.93 -19.80 -20.71
N VAL A 288 56.76 -19.55 -20.11
CA VAL A 288 56.03 -18.28 -20.29
C VAL A 288 56.76 -17.09 -19.64
N LYS A 289 57.60 -17.36 -18.63
CA LYS A 289 58.48 -16.37 -17.98
C LYS A 289 59.78 -16.09 -18.74
N GLN A 290 60.18 -16.91 -19.72
CA GLN A 290 61.31 -16.58 -20.59
C GLN A 290 60.89 -15.62 -21.71
N GLU A 291 61.60 -14.51 -21.87
CA GLU A 291 61.43 -13.56 -22.98
C GLU A 291 62.14 -14.11 -24.25
N GLY A 292 61.42 -14.26 -25.37
CA GLY A 292 62.00 -14.65 -26.67
C GLY A 292 61.05 -15.26 -27.70
N GLU A 293 61.59 -15.62 -28.87
CA GLU A 293 60.91 -16.07 -30.12
C GLU A 293 60.00 -17.31 -29.96
N ALA A 294 60.25 -18.16 -28.96
CA ALA A 294 59.41 -19.34 -28.68
C ALA A 294 58.02 -18.96 -28.14
N LYS A 295 57.91 -17.80 -27.48
CA LYS A 295 56.65 -17.27 -26.97
C LYS A 295 55.76 -16.76 -28.10
N ASP A 296 56.36 -16.18 -29.14
CA ASP A 296 55.64 -15.67 -30.31
C ASP A 296 55.14 -16.79 -31.23
N LEU A 297 55.88 -17.91 -31.34
CA LEU A 297 55.48 -19.07 -32.13
C LEU A 297 54.23 -19.74 -31.55
N ILE A 298 54.25 -20.04 -30.24
CA ILE A 298 53.11 -20.62 -29.51
C ILE A 298 51.91 -19.68 -29.52
N ARG A 299 52.16 -18.37 -29.42
CA ARG A 299 51.13 -17.32 -29.50
C ARG A 299 50.44 -17.32 -30.86
N SER A 300 51.18 -17.40 -31.97
CA SER A 300 50.60 -17.43 -33.32
C SER A 300 49.83 -18.71 -33.65
N GLU A 301 50.19 -19.82 -33.02
CA GLU A 301 49.62 -21.15 -33.31
C GLU A 301 48.40 -21.49 -32.43
N LEU A 302 48.17 -20.69 -31.39
CA LEU A 302 47.04 -20.78 -30.46
C LEU A 302 46.08 -19.60 -30.57
N GLU A 303 46.44 -18.53 -31.28
CA GLU A 303 45.62 -17.31 -31.41
C GLU A 303 44.20 -17.63 -31.88
N SER A 304 44.06 -18.49 -32.90
CA SER A 304 42.74 -18.87 -33.43
C SER A 304 41.91 -19.73 -32.47
N GLU A 305 42.55 -20.62 -31.69
CA GLU A 305 41.84 -21.45 -30.71
C GLU A 305 41.45 -20.63 -29.48
N PHE A 306 42.31 -19.68 -29.10
CA PHE A 306 42.05 -18.73 -28.03
C PHE A 306 40.87 -17.82 -28.38
N ASP A 307 40.88 -17.21 -29.56
CA ASP A 307 39.77 -16.39 -30.05
C ASP A 307 38.46 -17.19 -30.11
N ARG A 308 38.52 -18.45 -30.57
CA ARG A 308 37.35 -19.35 -30.61
C ARG A 308 36.81 -19.64 -29.20
N ALA A 309 37.68 -19.98 -28.25
CA ALA A 309 37.28 -20.24 -26.86
C ALA A 309 36.62 -19.01 -26.21
N VAL A 310 37.20 -17.82 -26.44
CA VAL A 310 36.63 -16.55 -25.96
C VAL A 310 35.28 -16.27 -26.63
N ASP A 311 35.17 -16.39 -27.96
CA ASP A 311 33.94 -16.11 -28.69
C ASP A 311 32.81 -17.09 -28.29
N GLU A 312 33.11 -18.37 -28.08
CA GLU A 312 32.15 -19.37 -27.60
C GLU A 312 31.67 -19.07 -26.16
N ALA A 313 32.59 -18.74 -25.25
CA ALA A 313 32.25 -18.42 -23.87
C ALA A 313 31.47 -17.11 -23.73
N VAL A 314 31.89 -16.06 -24.42
CA VAL A 314 31.15 -14.78 -24.48
C VAL A 314 29.79 -14.98 -25.16
N GLY A 315 29.73 -15.81 -26.21
CA GLY A 315 28.48 -16.15 -26.88
C GLY A 315 27.48 -16.85 -25.96
N ALA A 316 27.94 -17.80 -25.14
CA ALA A 316 27.14 -18.44 -24.12
C ALA A 316 26.65 -17.44 -23.07
N LEU A 317 27.55 -16.62 -22.50
CA LEU A 317 27.21 -15.58 -21.53
C LEU A 317 26.14 -14.61 -22.05
N VAL A 318 26.29 -14.14 -23.30
CA VAL A 318 25.33 -13.25 -23.96
C VAL A 318 23.98 -13.90 -24.13
N SER A 319 23.96 -15.20 -24.47
CA SER A 319 22.73 -15.97 -24.62
C SER A 319 22.04 -16.21 -23.28
N ASP A 320 22.78 -16.63 -22.26
CA ASP A 320 22.27 -17.00 -20.94
C ASP A 320 21.69 -15.78 -20.21
N LEU A 321 22.38 -14.64 -20.30
CA LEU A 321 21.91 -13.36 -19.74
C LEU A 321 20.92 -12.63 -20.66
N GLU A 322 20.60 -13.19 -21.83
CA GLU A 322 19.75 -12.59 -22.87
C GLU A 322 20.14 -11.12 -23.19
N LEU A 323 21.44 -10.84 -23.33
CA LEU A 323 21.95 -9.47 -23.52
C LEU A 323 21.50 -8.87 -24.86
N ASP A 324 21.10 -7.59 -24.83
CA ASP A 324 20.78 -6.85 -26.04
C ASP A 324 22.03 -6.52 -26.87
N PHE A 325 21.83 -5.90 -28.04
CA PHE A 325 22.93 -5.56 -28.94
C PHE A 325 24.03 -4.71 -28.28
N GLU A 326 23.66 -3.70 -27.50
CA GLU A 326 24.64 -2.80 -26.91
C GLU A 326 25.25 -3.33 -25.60
N GLU A 327 24.55 -4.23 -24.91
CA GLU A 327 25.05 -4.99 -23.76
C GLU A 327 26.06 -6.04 -24.23
N LYS A 328 25.75 -6.73 -25.33
CA LYS A 328 26.63 -7.68 -26.01
C LYS A 328 27.93 -7.03 -26.49
N ASP A 329 27.84 -5.87 -27.13
CA ASP A 329 29.01 -5.14 -27.63
C ASP A 329 30.03 -4.87 -26.51
N LEU A 330 29.56 -4.54 -25.30
CA LEU A 330 30.42 -4.39 -24.13
C LEU A 330 30.94 -5.73 -23.59
N ALA A 331 30.12 -6.78 -23.61
CA ALA A 331 30.51 -8.11 -23.15
C ALA A 331 31.62 -8.73 -24.03
N CYS A 332 31.69 -8.36 -25.32
CA CYS A 332 32.76 -8.80 -26.23
C CYS A 332 34.16 -8.37 -25.79
N ASP A 333 34.27 -7.29 -25.01
CA ASP A 333 35.55 -6.79 -24.48
C ASP A 333 35.90 -7.37 -23.09
N LEU A 334 35.06 -8.27 -22.55
CA LEU A 334 35.15 -8.70 -21.16
C LEU A 334 36.38 -9.59 -20.91
N PHE A 335 36.79 -10.36 -21.91
CA PHE A 335 38.02 -11.16 -21.87
C PHE A 335 39.05 -10.60 -22.85
N PRO A 336 40.32 -10.44 -22.44
CA PRO A 336 41.35 -9.95 -23.35
C PRO A 336 41.60 -10.98 -24.45
N ARG A 337 41.72 -10.52 -25.70
CA ARG A 337 42.12 -11.37 -26.86
C ARG A 337 43.62 -11.69 -26.89
N GLU A 338 44.41 -11.05 -26.03
CA GLU A 338 45.80 -11.43 -25.86
C GLU A 338 45.91 -12.67 -24.97
N PRO A 339 46.57 -13.76 -25.41
CA PRO A 339 46.71 -14.98 -24.63
C PRO A 339 47.64 -14.73 -23.44
N LYS A 340 47.04 -14.43 -22.28
CA LYS A 340 47.66 -14.43 -20.96
C LYS A 340 47.00 -15.55 -20.17
N LEU A 341 47.81 -16.39 -19.55
CA LEU A 341 47.34 -17.54 -18.79
C LEU A 341 47.67 -17.35 -17.30
N PRO A 342 46.69 -17.51 -16.39
CA PRO A 342 45.27 -17.75 -16.67
C PRO A 342 44.60 -16.55 -17.36
N VAL A 343 43.55 -16.82 -18.14
CA VAL A 343 42.69 -15.77 -18.69
C VAL A 343 41.88 -15.20 -17.54
N GLU A 344 42.08 -13.92 -17.28
CA GLU A 344 41.34 -13.16 -16.30
C GLU A 344 40.42 -12.17 -17.01
N ARG A 345 39.22 -12.00 -16.47
CA ARG A 345 38.27 -10.99 -16.92
C ARG A 345 38.82 -9.57 -16.75
N ASN A 346 38.38 -8.67 -17.62
CA ASN A 346 38.67 -7.24 -17.51
C ASN A 346 37.70 -6.58 -16.52
N GLU A 347 38.14 -6.37 -15.28
CA GLU A 347 37.35 -5.75 -14.22
C GLU A 347 36.75 -4.38 -14.61
N LYS A 348 37.41 -3.61 -15.49
CA LYS A 348 36.87 -2.32 -15.95
C LYS A 348 35.68 -2.50 -16.86
N VAL A 349 35.71 -3.53 -17.73
CA VAL A 349 34.61 -3.85 -18.65
C VAL A 349 33.45 -4.47 -17.88
N GLU A 350 33.74 -5.40 -16.96
CA GLU A 350 32.75 -5.94 -16.01
C GLU A 350 31.99 -4.80 -15.29
N ASN A 351 32.73 -3.86 -14.68
CA ASN A 351 32.12 -2.74 -13.98
C ASN A 351 31.30 -1.82 -14.90
N ARG A 352 31.71 -1.65 -16.16
CA ARG A 352 30.94 -0.89 -17.16
C ARG A 352 29.65 -1.61 -17.53
N LEU A 353 29.70 -2.92 -17.77
CA LEU A 353 28.55 -3.74 -18.09
C LEU A 353 27.55 -3.77 -16.93
N ARG A 354 28.02 -4.03 -15.70
CA ARG A 354 27.20 -3.99 -14.48
C ARG A 354 26.52 -2.64 -14.31
N LYS A 355 27.25 -1.54 -14.47
CA LYS A 355 26.67 -0.18 -14.41
C LYS A 355 25.62 0.06 -15.50
N LYS A 356 25.86 -0.41 -16.73
CA LYS A 356 24.90 -0.27 -17.82
C LYS A 356 23.60 -1.02 -17.53
N LEU A 357 23.69 -2.28 -17.15
CA LEU A 357 22.55 -3.11 -16.78
C LEU A 357 21.79 -2.51 -15.59
N SER A 358 22.50 -2.06 -14.54
CA SER A 358 21.89 -1.45 -13.35
C SER A 358 21.10 -0.19 -13.70
N ARG A 359 21.67 0.71 -14.52
CA ARG A 359 20.97 1.91 -15.00
C ARG A 359 19.75 1.56 -15.84
N LYS A 360 19.88 0.56 -16.73
CA LYS A 360 18.77 0.12 -17.57
C LYS A 360 17.64 -0.47 -16.72
N TYR A 361 17.97 -1.28 -15.72
CA TYR A 361 17.02 -1.84 -14.75
C TYR A 361 16.28 -0.74 -14.00
N LEU A 362 17.01 0.19 -13.37
CA LEU A 362 16.41 1.29 -12.62
C LEU A 362 15.46 2.11 -13.49
N ARG A 363 15.86 2.44 -14.72
CA ARG A 363 15.02 3.19 -15.67
C ARG A 363 13.75 2.43 -16.06
N LYS A 364 13.89 1.14 -16.39
CA LYS A 364 12.75 0.31 -16.83
C LYS A 364 11.78 0.04 -15.68
N SER A 365 12.30 -0.31 -14.51
CA SER A 365 11.51 -0.50 -13.29
C SER A 365 10.74 0.78 -12.94
N LEU A 366 11.42 1.94 -12.92
CA LEU A 366 10.76 3.20 -12.57
C LEU A 366 9.70 3.62 -13.60
N ASN A 367 9.92 3.37 -14.89
CA ASN A 367 8.90 3.62 -15.91
C ASN A 367 7.67 2.72 -15.72
N ALA A 368 7.88 1.43 -15.44
CA ALA A 368 6.79 0.50 -15.15
C ALA A 368 6.01 0.91 -13.90
N LYS A 369 6.70 1.34 -12.85
CA LYS A 369 6.10 1.91 -11.64
C LYS A 369 5.27 3.15 -11.94
N ALA A 370 5.83 4.10 -12.69
CA ALA A 370 5.14 5.32 -13.07
C ALA A 370 3.88 5.06 -13.90
N GLU A 371 3.92 4.07 -14.79
CA GLU A 371 2.76 3.64 -15.56
C GLU A 371 1.66 3.08 -14.66
N LEU A 372 1.97 2.08 -13.84
CA LEU A 372 0.99 1.50 -12.93
C LEU A 372 0.46 2.51 -11.91
N ALA A 373 1.32 3.37 -11.37
CA ALA A 373 0.94 4.42 -10.43
C ALA A 373 0.00 5.46 -11.07
N ARG A 374 0.21 5.81 -12.34
CA ARG A 374 -0.68 6.69 -13.10
C ARG A 374 -2.06 6.08 -13.31
N GLU A 375 -2.13 4.77 -13.54
CA GLU A 375 -3.40 4.05 -13.61
C GLU A 375 -4.08 4.05 -12.22
N LEU A 376 -3.37 3.63 -11.18
CA LEU A 376 -3.89 3.47 -9.82
C LEU A 376 -4.32 4.78 -9.13
N ARG A 377 -3.64 5.92 -9.39
CA ARG A 377 -3.96 7.20 -8.73
C ARG A 377 -5.43 7.62 -8.91
N GLY A 378 -6.04 7.22 -10.03
CA GLY A 378 -7.44 7.54 -10.34
C GLY A 378 -8.46 6.81 -9.47
N TYR A 379 -8.06 5.79 -8.70
CA TYR A 379 -8.95 4.92 -7.94
C TYR A 379 -8.79 5.07 -6.42
N GLU A 380 -7.95 5.99 -5.94
CA GLU A 380 -7.68 6.17 -4.51
C GLU A 380 -8.95 6.53 -3.73
N GLU A 381 -9.83 7.35 -4.32
CA GLU A 381 -11.12 7.69 -3.72
C GLU A 381 -12.11 6.52 -3.78
N ASP A 382 -12.14 5.76 -4.87
CA ASP A 382 -13.03 4.60 -5.03
C ASP A 382 -12.71 3.52 -4.00
N VAL A 383 -11.42 3.21 -3.82
CA VAL A 383 -10.96 2.23 -2.82
C VAL A 383 -11.27 2.69 -1.40
N ARG A 384 -11.11 3.98 -1.10
CA ARG A 384 -11.52 4.53 0.20
C ARG A 384 -13.02 4.35 0.44
N LYS A 385 -13.85 4.71 -0.53
CA LYS A 385 -15.31 4.56 -0.44
C LYS A 385 -15.72 3.11 -0.29
N LEU A 386 -15.07 2.20 -1.02
CA LEU A 386 -15.31 0.76 -0.94
C LEU A 386 -15.02 0.23 0.46
N VAL A 387 -13.80 0.42 0.95
CA VAL A 387 -13.39 -0.09 2.26
C VAL A 387 -14.24 0.55 3.37
N GLU A 388 -14.48 1.86 3.32
CA GLU A 388 -15.38 2.53 4.28
C GLU A 388 -16.81 1.95 4.23
N GLY A 389 -17.35 1.72 3.03
CA GLY A 389 -18.69 1.15 2.85
C GLY A 389 -18.80 -0.26 3.43
N VAL A 390 -17.79 -1.11 3.24
CA VAL A 390 -17.74 -2.47 3.81
C VAL A 390 -17.61 -2.43 5.33
N LEU A 391 -16.77 -1.53 5.87
CA LEU A 391 -16.65 -1.35 7.32
C LEU A 391 -17.95 -0.82 7.96
N GLU A 392 -18.68 0.04 7.26
CA GLU A 392 -20.01 0.51 7.69
C GLU A 392 -21.10 -0.56 7.53
N LEU A 393 -20.94 -1.50 6.59
CA LEU A 393 -21.81 -2.66 6.46
C LEU A 393 -21.73 -3.57 7.70
N ASP A 394 -20.54 -3.80 8.26
CA ASP A 394 -20.37 -4.56 9.51
C ASP A 394 -21.17 -3.95 10.66
N VAL A 395 -21.11 -2.62 10.82
CA VAL A 395 -21.93 -1.89 11.81
C VAL A 395 -23.42 -2.08 11.55
N ALA A 396 -23.83 -2.00 10.29
CA ALA A 396 -25.23 -2.20 9.90
C ALA A 396 -25.71 -3.62 10.24
N LEU A 397 -24.94 -4.65 9.88
CA LEU A 397 -25.29 -6.05 10.15
C LEU A 397 -25.34 -6.36 11.65
N ALA A 398 -24.39 -5.84 12.44
CA ALA A 398 -24.42 -5.97 13.89
C ALA A 398 -25.70 -5.36 14.50
N MET A 399 -26.09 -4.17 14.04
CA MET A 399 -27.32 -3.51 14.48
C MET A 399 -28.58 -4.26 14.03
N LYS A 400 -28.59 -4.77 12.79
CA LYS A 400 -29.71 -5.57 12.27
C LYS A 400 -29.92 -6.82 13.13
N ARG A 401 -28.87 -7.62 13.33
CA ARG A 401 -28.93 -8.85 14.12
C ARG A 401 -29.37 -8.58 15.54
N PHE A 402 -28.81 -7.53 16.17
CA PHE A 402 -29.20 -7.14 17.51
C PHE A 402 -30.69 -6.75 17.60
N ALA A 403 -31.19 -6.01 16.61
CA ALA A 403 -32.60 -5.63 16.54
C ALA A 403 -33.52 -6.85 16.32
N GLU A 404 -33.14 -7.78 15.45
CA GLU A 404 -33.88 -9.01 15.19
C GLU A 404 -33.90 -9.96 16.39
N GLU A 405 -32.75 -10.18 17.02
CA GLU A 405 -32.59 -11.01 18.23
C GLU A 405 -33.51 -10.53 19.36
N HIS A 406 -33.61 -9.20 19.54
CA HIS A 406 -34.37 -8.60 20.63
C HIS A 406 -35.78 -8.12 20.22
N GLY A 407 -36.22 -8.39 18.98
CA GLY A 407 -37.54 -8.00 18.47
C GLY A 407 -37.78 -6.48 18.53
N MET A 408 -36.75 -5.69 18.26
CA MET A 408 -36.83 -4.23 18.38
C MET A 408 -37.69 -3.61 17.29
N THR A 409 -38.32 -2.48 17.63
CA THR A 409 -39.12 -1.67 16.70
C THR A 409 -38.61 -0.24 16.72
N LEU A 410 -38.73 0.44 15.57
CA LEU A 410 -38.39 1.86 15.50
C LEU A 410 -39.38 2.66 16.35
N PRO A 411 -38.90 3.58 17.20
CA PRO A 411 -39.78 4.41 18.02
C PRO A 411 -40.52 5.45 17.17
N GLU A 412 -41.74 5.78 17.57
CA GLU A 412 -42.49 6.90 17.01
C GLU A 412 -42.26 8.13 17.89
N PHE A 413 -41.86 9.24 17.26
CA PHE A 413 -41.72 10.52 17.95
C PHE A 413 -42.96 11.38 17.72
N GLY A 414 -43.51 11.94 18.80
CA GLY A 414 -44.67 12.82 18.76
C GLY A 414 -45.55 12.70 20.00
N GLY A 415 -46.34 13.74 20.28
CA GLY A 415 -47.22 13.79 21.45
C GLY A 415 -46.52 14.20 22.75
N ARG A 416 -47.26 14.13 23.87
CA ARG A 416 -46.77 14.51 25.22
C ARG A 416 -46.56 13.30 26.14
N GLU A 417 -46.83 12.10 25.64
CA GLU A 417 -46.88 10.88 26.44
C GLU A 417 -45.73 9.95 26.06
N PHE A 418 -45.17 9.28 27.05
CA PHE A 418 -44.20 8.22 26.85
C PHE A 418 -44.90 6.86 26.99
N LYS A 419 -44.85 6.03 25.94
CA LYS A 419 -45.53 4.74 25.90
C LYS A 419 -44.60 3.63 25.44
N ILE A 420 -44.48 2.59 26.26
CA ILE A 420 -43.84 1.32 25.95
C ILE A 420 -44.93 0.26 25.86
N ARG A 421 -44.88 -0.55 24.81
CA ARG A 421 -45.72 -1.75 24.65
C ARG A 421 -44.82 -2.98 24.61
N SER A 422 -45.10 -3.96 25.48
CA SER A 422 -44.38 -5.23 25.57
C SER A 422 -42.86 -5.06 25.67
N GLY A 423 -42.41 -4.03 26.39
CA GLY A 423 -40.99 -3.70 26.51
C GLY A 423 -40.25 -4.68 27.40
N ARG A 424 -39.02 -5.00 27.02
CA ARG A 424 -38.15 -5.95 27.73
C ARG A 424 -36.84 -5.26 28.11
N ASN A 425 -36.43 -5.43 29.36
CA ASN A 425 -35.18 -4.86 29.86
C ASN A 425 -34.00 -5.73 29.39
N LEU A 426 -33.11 -5.18 28.58
CA LEU A 426 -31.97 -5.88 27.96
C LEU A 426 -30.90 -6.30 28.98
N LEU A 427 -30.94 -5.76 30.19
CA LEU A 427 -30.02 -6.07 31.28
C LEU A 427 -30.47 -7.27 32.13
N LEU A 428 -31.65 -7.84 31.85
CA LEU A 428 -32.14 -9.06 32.47
C LEU A 428 -31.93 -10.27 31.55
N GLU A 429 -31.73 -11.45 32.14
CA GLU A 429 -31.56 -12.70 31.39
C GLU A 429 -32.88 -13.23 30.80
N ASP A 430 -33.99 -13.10 31.54
CA ASP A 430 -35.34 -13.51 31.09
C ASP A 430 -36.39 -12.44 31.46
N PRO A 431 -36.41 -11.31 30.74
CA PRO A 431 -37.31 -10.20 31.05
C PRO A 431 -38.76 -10.52 30.65
N GLU A 432 -39.67 -10.45 31.63
CA GLU A 432 -41.11 -10.40 31.34
C GLU A 432 -41.46 -9.09 30.60
N PRO A 433 -42.22 -9.14 29.49
CA PRO A 433 -42.61 -7.95 28.75
C PRO A 433 -43.62 -7.12 29.55
N ILE A 434 -43.39 -5.81 29.64
CA ILE A 434 -44.29 -4.89 30.34
C ILE A 434 -44.81 -3.78 29.43
N ASP A 435 -46.05 -3.37 29.67
CA ASP A 435 -46.62 -2.14 29.13
C ASP A 435 -46.41 -1.02 30.15
N TYR A 436 -45.88 0.12 29.71
CA TYR A 436 -45.67 1.28 30.57
C TYR A 436 -46.14 2.56 29.87
N ARG A 437 -46.83 3.42 30.62
CA ARG A 437 -47.26 4.74 30.14
C ARG A 437 -46.96 5.78 31.21
N ALA A 438 -46.37 6.88 30.79
CA ALA A 438 -46.16 8.05 31.63
C ALA A 438 -46.62 9.31 30.89
N GLU A 439 -47.32 10.16 31.62
CA GLU A 439 -47.70 11.52 31.19
C GLU A 439 -47.12 12.46 32.24
N GLU A 440 -46.32 13.44 31.82
CA GLU A 440 -45.66 14.41 32.70
C GLU A 440 -44.94 13.75 33.91
N ALA A 441 -45.46 13.94 35.12
CA ALA A 441 -44.94 13.35 36.35
C ALA A 441 -45.84 12.17 36.79
N THR A 442 -45.32 10.95 36.66
CA THR A 442 -46.02 9.71 37.06
C THR A 442 -45.40 9.11 38.31
N LEU A 443 -46.22 8.83 39.34
CA LEU A 443 -45.76 8.20 40.58
C LEU A 443 -45.75 6.68 40.47
N LEU A 444 -44.56 6.07 40.53
CA LEU A 444 -44.40 4.62 40.51
C LEU A 444 -44.50 4.03 41.92
N THR A 445 -45.68 3.52 42.29
CA THR A 445 -45.92 2.91 43.62
C THR A 445 -45.87 1.38 43.57
N GLY A 446 -45.35 0.72 44.61
CA GLY A 446 -45.32 -0.74 44.71
C GLY A 446 -44.36 -1.25 45.79
N VAL A 447 -44.39 -2.55 46.07
CA VAL A 447 -43.42 -3.22 46.97
C VAL A 447 -42.02 -3.21 46.35
N ASN A 448 -40.95 -3.22 47.16
CA ASN A 448 -39.58 -3.09 46.66
C ASN A 448 -39.15 -4.24 45.72
N SER A 449 -39.76 -5.42 45.83
CA SER A 449 -39.54 -6.56 44.93
C SER A 449 -40.34 -6.49 43.62
N GLY A 450 -41.19 -5.48 43.43
CA GLY A 450 -42.12 -5.37 42.30
C GLY A 450 -41.54 -4.79 41.01
N GLY A 451 -40.22 -4.88 40.78
CA GLY A 451 -39.61 -4.47 39.50
C GLY A 451 -39.57 -2.96 39.22
N LYS A 452 -39.75 -2.11 40.24
CA LYS A 452 -39.77 -0.63 40.07
C LYS A 452 -38.50 -0.09 39.42
N THR A 453 -37.34 -0.47 39.95
CA THR A 453 -36.04 -0.05 39.42
C THR A 453 -35.84 -0.56 37.99
N THR A 454 -36.15 -1.83 37.75
CA THR A 454 -36.08 -2.46 36.42
C THR A 454 -36.96 -1.76 35.38
N THR A 455 -38.13 -1.27 35.80
CA THR A 455 -39.04 -0.48 34.94
C THR A 455 -38.40 0.87 34.59
N LEU A 456 -37.79 1.57 35.55
CA LEU A 456 -37.07 2.81 35.29
C LEU A 456 -35.85 2.58 34.38
N ASP A 457 -35.11 1.49 34.59
CA ASP A 457 -34.00 1.11 33.73
C ASP A 457 -34.49 0.81 32.30
N LEU A 458 -35.67 0.20 32.13
CA LEU A 458 -36.29 -0.02 30.82
C LEU A 458 -36.67 1.31 30.14
N VAL A 459 -37.29 2.24 30.89
CA VAL A 459 -37.63 3.58 30.38
C VAL A 459 -36.37 4.30 29.89
N ALA A 460 -35.30 4.27 30.69
CA ALA A 460 -34.03 4.87 30.32
C ALA A 460 -33.39 4.17 29.10
N GLN A 461 -33.43 2.84 29.01
CA GLN A 461 -32.96 2.08 27.84
C GLN A 461 -33.67 2.49 26.56
N VAL A 462 -35.01 2.51 26.58
CA VAL A 462 -35.83 2.89 25.42
C VAL A 462 -35.54 4.35 25.03
N TYR A 463 -35.44 5.25 26.01
CA TYR A 463 -35.13 6.65 25.76
C TYR A 463 -33.76 6.83 25.12
N VAL A 464 -32.72 6.18 25.67
CA VAL A 464 -31.35 6.23 25.15
C VAL A 464 -31.30 5.69 23.73
N LEU A 465 -31.84 4.50 23.47
CA LEU A 465 -31.87 3.87 22.15
C LEU A 465 -32.63 4.72 21.12
N ALA A 466 -33.76 5.32 21.51
CA ALA A 466 -34.54 6.16 20.63
C ALA A 466 -33.78 7.42 20.18
N HIS A 467 -32.96 7.99 21.06
CA HIS A 467 -32.19 9.19 20.77
C HIS A 467 -30.78 8.92 20.25
N MET A 468 -30.40 7.64 20.05
CA MET A 468 -29.06 7.29 19.59
C MET A 468 -28.72 7.98 18.28
N ALA A 469 -27.56 8.62 18.25
CA ALA A 469 -27.00 9.19 17.06
C ALA A 469 -25.55 8.75 16.84
N ARG A 470 -25.15 8.88 15.57
CA ARG A 470 -23.77 8.72 15.08
C ARG A 470 -23.26 10.06 14.56
N GLY A 471 -21.96 10.29 14.41
CA GLY A 471 -21.44 11.45 13.64
C GLY A 471 -21.74 11.32 12.14
N ARG A 472 -21.84 12.44 11.40
CA ARG A 472 -21.91 12.43 9.93
C ARG A 472 -20.50 12.25 9.35
N LYS A 473 -20.41 11.82 8.08
CA LYS A 473 -19.15 11.77 7.32
C LYS A 473 -18.45 13.13 7.38
N GLY A 474 -17.19 13.16 7.80
CA GLY A 474 -16.38 14.38 7.84
C GLY A 474 -15.32 14.36 8.94
N THR A 475 -14.12 13.92 8.57
CA THR A 475 -12.84 14.45 9.06
C THR A 475 -12.66 14.51 10.59
N ILE A 476 -12.17 13.41 11.18
CA ILE A 476 -11.19 13.58 12.25
C ILE A 476 -9.97 14.19 11.55
N ALA A 477 -9.71 15.48 11.81
CA ALA A 477 -8.52 16.17 11.35
C ALA A 477 -7.23 15.52 11.87
#